data_AF-A0A3C0W8W5-F1
#
_entry.id   AF-A0A3C0W8W5-F1
#
_cell.length_a   1.000
_cell.length_b   1.000
_cell.length_c   1.000
_cell.angle_alpha   90.00
_cell.angle_beta   90.00
_cell.angle_gamma   90.00
#
_symmetry.space_group_name_H-M   'P 1'
#
loop_
_entity.id
_entity.type
_entity.pdbx_description
1 polymer ?
#
loop_
_entity_poly.entity_id
_entity_poly.type
_entity_poly.pdbx_seq_one_letter_code
_entity_poly.pdbx_strand_id
1 'polypeptide(L)'
;ALKRKGAMTGRLGDILSQLFILSSVLKRFEDEGRPAEDLPFVHWAAQDALARAGAAWRSLLANHPSRGAALFLRLIGAPFGLKTPEPDDRCAAAVAALMQTHGPARDRLIAGSWTARVEVDPIAVTLAAFELYPQVEAIERRLKDAIRGGVIARAPQNLTLLDDWAAEAQGKGLITAQERELIGRFAAYADQAIQVDDFAPDFDIAAGLARRPTDTTPAKTKKKAA
;
A
#
# COMPACT_ATOMS: atom_id res chain seq x y z
N ALA A 1 14.05 18.03 -35.43
CA ALA A 1 12.57 17.92 -35.44
C ALA A 1 12.06 16.64 -34.77
N LEU A 2 12.78 15.51 -34.87
CA LEU A 2 12.36 14.20 -34.37
C LEU A 2 12.07 14.15 -32.85
N LYS A 3 12.95 14.71 -32.01
CA LYS A 3 12.79 14.74 -30.54
C LYS A 3 11.54 15.52 -30.07
N ARG A 4 11.14 16.57 -30.81
CA ARG A 4 9.92 17.35 -30.56
C ARG A 4 8.66 16.58 -30.95
N LYS A 5 8.69 15.83 -32.05
CA LYS A 5 7.59 14.94 -32.46
C LYS A 5 7.40 13.81 -31.43
N GLY A 6 8.49 13.16 -30.98
CA GLY A 6 8.43 12.12 -29.95
C GLY A 6 7.85 12.60 -28.61
N ALA A 7 8.19 13.81 -28.17
CA ALA A 7 7.62 14.39 -26.95
C ALA A 7 6.11 14.68 -27.05
N MET A 8 5.59 14.99 -28.23
CA MET A 8 4.15 15.17 -28.44
C MET A 8 3.40 13.83 -28.43
N THR A 9 3.95 12.81 -29.09
CA THR A 9 3.38 11.46 -29.08
C THR A 9 3.38 10.90 -27.66
N GLY A 10 4.44 11.16 -26.88
CA GLY A 10 4.50 10.81 -25.46
C GLY A 10 3.33 11.41 -24.66
N ARG A 11 3.09 12.72 -24.77
CA ARG A 11 1.99 13.39 -24.06
C ARG A 11 0.61 12.89 -24.47
N LEU A 12 0.40 12.58 -25.75
CA LEU A 12 -0.85 11.94 -26.21
C LEU A 12 -0.99 10.52 -25.63
N GLY A 13 0.12 9.78 -25.56
CA GLY A 13 0.18 8.49 -24.90
C GLY A 13 -0.16 8.58 -23.42
N ASP A 14 0.33 9.60 -22.71
CA ASP A 14 0.01 9.82 -21.30
C ASP A 14 -1.50 10.04 -21.11
N ILE A 15 -2.13 10.88 -21.94
CA ILE A 15 -3.59 11.11 -21.89
C ILE A 15 -4.34 9.80 -22.11
N LEU A 16 -4.00 9.06 -23.16
CA LEU A 16 -4.68 7.80 -23.49
C LEU A 16 -4.50 6.76 -22.39
N SER A 17 -3.31 6.68 -21.80
CA SER A 17 -3.00 5.75 -20.71
C SER A 17 -3.85 6.04 -19.47
N GLN A 18 -4.02 7.32 -19.11
CA GLN A 18 -4.87 7.69 -17.98
C GLN A 18 -6.35 7.42 -18.24
N LEU A 19 -6.85 7.65 -19.45
CA LEU A 19 -8.22 7.30 -19.82
C LEU A 19 -8.45 5.78 -19.81
N PHE A 20 -7.45 4.99 -20.22
CA PHE A 20 -7.50 3.54 -20.15
C PHE A 20 -7.53 3.03 -18.70
N ILE A 21 -6.71 3.60 -17.81
CA ILE A 21 -6.73 3.28 -16.38
C ILE A 21 -8.10 3.59 -15.78
N LEU A 22 -8.63 4.80 -16.01
CA LEU A 22 -9.97 5.19 -15.54
C LEU A 22 -11.05 4.22 -16.04
N SER A 23 -11.02 3.88 -17.33
CA SER A 23 -11.97 2.93 -17.92
C SER A 23 -11.86 1.54 -17.28
N SER A 24 -10.64 1.10 -16.98
CA SER A 24 -10.40 -0.19 -16.32
C SER A 24 -10.92 -0.20 -14.88
N VAL A 25 -10.74 0.90 -14.14
CA VAL A 25 -11.28 1.06 -12.78
C VAL A 25 -12.81 1.00 -12.81
N LEU A 26 -13.45 1.75 -13.70
CA LEU A 26 -14.91 1.76 -13.84
C LEU A 26 -15.45 0.39 -14.28
N LYS A 27 -14.76 -0.27 -15.22
CA LYS A 27 -15.16 -1.61 -15.70
C LYS A 27 -15.05 -2.64 -14.59
N ARG A 28 -13.95 -2.63 -13.83
CA ARG A 28 -13.77 -3.52 -12.68
C ARG A 28 -14.86 -3.30 -11.62
N PHE A 29 -15.14 -2.03 -11.28
CA PHE A 29 -16.19 -1.69 -10.32
C PHE A 29 -17.58 -2.17 -10.77
N GLU A 30 -17.88 -2.06 -12.07
CA GLU A 30 -19.10 -2.62 -12.67
C GLU A 30 -19.15 -4.14 -12.53
N ASP A 31 -18.06 -4.83 -12.92
CA ASP A 31 -17.98 -6.30 -12.96
C ASP A 31 -18.05 -6.93 -11.57
N GLU A 32 -17.55 -6.24 -10.55
CA GLU A 32 -17.61 -6.66 -9.15
C GLU A 32 -18.96 -6.33 -8.48
N GLY A 33 -19.93 -5.78 -9.24
CA GLY A 33 -21.30 -5.53 -8.75
C GLY A 33 -21.49 -4.19 -8.03
N ARG A 34 -20.60 -3.22 -8.27
CA ARG A 34 -20.63 -1.86 -7.69
C ARG A 34 -20.67 -1.84 -6.15
N PRO A 35 -19.77 -2.55 -5.46
CA PRO A 35 -19.75 -2.57 -4.00
C PRO A 35 -19.49 -1.16 -3.44
N ALA A 36 -20.42 -0.65 -2.62
CA ALA A 36 -20.35 0.73 -2.11
C ALA A 36 -19.07 1.02 -1.32
N GLU A 37 -18.49 0.00 -0.68
CA GLU A 37 -17.23 0.07 0.06
C GLU A 37 -16.00 0.37 -0.81
N ASP A 38 -16.06 0.13 -2.13
CA ASP A 38 -14.95 0.42 -3.06
C ASP A 38 -15.02 1.81 -3.66
N LEU A 39 -16.13 2.54 -3.44
CA LEU A 39 -16.32 3.89 -3.98
C LEU A 39 -15.15 4.85 -3.63
N PRO A 40 -14.56 4.83 -2.43
CA PRO A 40 -13.40 5.67 -2.15
C PRO A 40 -12.21 5.39 -3.09
N PHE A 41 -11.92 4.13 -3.43
CA PHE A 41 -10.88 3.79 -4.39
C PHE A 41 -11.23 4.29 -5.80
N VAL A 42 -12.47 4.10 -6.23
CA VAL A 42 -12.95 4.51 -7.55
C VAL A 42 -12.88 6.04 -7.70
N HIS A 43 -13.40 6.77 -6.71
CA HIS A 43 -13.38 8.23 -6.72
C HIS A 43 -11.97 8.80 -6.70
N TRP A 44 -11.08 8.22 -5.88
CA TRP A 44 -9.70 8.68 -5.82
C TRP A 44 -8.97 8.40 -7.14
N ALA A 45 -9.07 7.19 -7.67
CA ALA A 45 -8.43 6.80 -8.92
C ALA A 45 -8.96 7.62 -10.11
N ALA A 46 -10.26 7.94 -10.12
CA ALA A 46 -10.83 8.78 -11.16
C ALA A 46 -10.34 10.22 -11.11
N GLN A 47 -10.23 10.81 -9.91
CA GLN A 47 -9.67 12.15 -9.73
C GLN A 47 -8.20 12.19 -10.16
N ASP A 48 -7.37 11.23 -9.72
CA ASP A 48 -5.95 11.16 -10.08
C ASP A 48 -5.75 10.97 -11.60
N ALA A 49 -6.48 10.04 -12.21
CA ALA A 49 -6.38 9.78 -13.65
C ALA A 49 -6.80 11.01 -14.49
N LEU A 50 -7.90 11.67 -14.12
CA LEU A 50 -8.36 12.88 -14.80
C LEU A 50 -7.39 14.05 -14.57
N ALA A 51 -6.84 14.23 -13.36
CA ALA A 51 -5.81 15.22 -13.06
C ALA A 51 -4.56 15.05 -13.93
N ARG A 52 -4.04 13.82 -14.03
CA ARG A 52 -2.88 13.49 -14.87
C ARG A 52 -3.17 13.68 -16.35
N ALA A 53 -4.33 13.23 -16.82
CA ALA A 53 -4.77 13.45 -18.22
C ALA A 53 -4.87 14.95 -18.54
N GLY A 54 -5.42 15.75 -17.62
CA GLY A 54 -5.52 17.20 -17.77
C GLY A 54 -4.18 17.92 -17.75
N ALA A 55 -3.23 17.46 -16.91
CA ALA A 55 -1.87 17.96 -16.92
C ALA A 55 -1.17 17.66 -18.26
N ALA A 56 -1.29 16.43 -18.76
CA ALA A 56 -0.75 16.02 -20.06
C ALA A 56 -1.38 16.81 -21.21
N TRP A 57 -2.70 17.05 -21.18
CA TRP A 57 -3.41 17.90 -22.14
C TRP A 57 -2.92 19.34 -22.15
N ARG A 58 -2.80 19.98 -20.97
CA ARG A 58 -2.25 21.34 -20.85
C ARG A 58 -0.81 21.41 -21.37
N SER A 59 0.00 20.41 -21.05
CA SER A 59 1.38 20.29 -21.53
C SER A 59 1.46 20.10 -23.05
N LEU A 60 0.54 19.32 -23.64
CA LEU A 60 0.42 19.12 -25.08
C LEU A 60 0.13 20.45 -25.79
N LEU A 61 -0.88 21.19 -25.33
CA LEU A 61 -1.27 22.47 -25.92
C LEU A 61 -0.18 23.54 -25.79
N ALA A 62 0.47 23.63 -24.61
CA ALA A 62 1.53 24.61 -24.37
C ALA A 62 2.75 24.42 -25.27
N ASN A 63 3.03 23.17 -25.65
CA ASN A 63 4.19 22.77 -26.44
C ASN A 63 3.86 22.45 -27.92
N HIS A 64 2.61 22.67 -28.34
CA HIS A 64 2.19 22.38 -29.70
C HIS A 64 2.90 23.30 -30.71
N PRO A 65 3.45 22.77 -31.83
CA PRO A 65 4.24 23.57 -32.77
C PRO A 65 3.42 24.64 -33.50
N SER A 66 2.13 24.40 -33.71
CA SER A 66 1.19 25.38 -34.26
C SER A 66 0.29 25.93 -33.16
N ARG A 67 0.38 27.24 -32.91
CA ARG A 67 -0.47 27.95 -31.94
C ARG A 67 -1.94 27.94 -32.35
N GLY A 68 -2.23 28.02 -33.65
CA GLY A 68 -3.61 27.93 -34.17
C GLY A 68 -4.23 26.56 -33.94
N ALA A 69 -3.48 25.49 -34.20
CA ALA A 69 -3.96 24.13 -33.92
C ALA A 69 -4.12 23.87 -32.41
N ALA A 70 -3.24 24.41 -31.56
CA ALA A 70 -3.43 24.34 -30.11
C ALA A 70 -4.69 25.08 -29.64
N LEU A 71 -4.98 26.26 -30.18
CA LEU A 71 -6.20 26.99 -29.86
C LEU A 71 -7.45 26.22 -30.31
N PHE A 72 -7.44 25.65 -31.51
CA PHE A 72 -8.53 24.83 -32.03
C PHE A 72 -8.78 23.60 -31.14
N LEU A 73 -7.71 22.86 -30.80
CA LEU A 73 -7.81 21.72 -29.89
C LEU A 73 -8.35 22.12 -28.51
N ARG A 74 -7.90 23.25 -27.97
CA ARG A 74 -8.41 23.80 -26.71
C ARG A 74 -9.91 24.08 -26.78
N LEU A 75 -10.39 24.70 -27.85
CA LEU A 75 -11.81 25.04 -28.01
C LEU A 75 -12.70 23.81 -28.17
N ILE A 76 -12.23 22.77 -28.86
CA ILE A 76 -12.99 21.52 -29.04
C ILE A 76 -12.98 20.68 -27.76
N GLY A 77 -11.81 20.47 -27.16
CA GLY A 77 -11.67 19.54 -26.05
C GLY A 77 -12.10 20.12 -24.70
N ALA A 78 -11.85 21.40 -24.46
CA ALA A 78 -12.09 22.04 -23.17
C ALA A 78 -12.25 23.57 -23.32
N PRO A 79 -13.37 24.04 -23.92
CA PRO A 79 -13.55 25.45 -24.25
C PRO A 79 -13.43 26.38 -23.03
N PHE A 80 -13.89 25.92 -21.87
CA PHE A 80 -13.82 26.65 -20.59
C PHE A 80 -12.67 26.20 -19.68
N GLY A 81 -11.74 25.39 -20.21
CA GLY A 81 -10.71 24.71 -19.44
C GLY A 81 -11.18 23.37 -18.87
N LEU A 82 -10.22 22.48 -18.62
CA LEU A 82 -10.50 21.21 -17.94
C LEU A 82 -10.63 21.48 -16.44
N LYS A 83 -11.81 21.19 -15.88
CA LYS A 83 -11.95 21.03 -14.43
C LYS A 83 -11.37 19.66 -14.08
N THR A 84 -10.10 19.65 -13.71
CA THR A 84 -9.44 18.43 -13.26
C THR A 84 -9.26 18.53 -11.75
N PRO A 85 -10.22 18.04 -10.95
CA PRO A 85 -10.05 18.00 -9.51
C PRO A 85 -8.84 17.10 -9.20
N GLU A 86 -7.89 17.65 -8.46
CA GLU A 86 -6.91 16.81 -7.78
C GLU A 86 -7.64 15.94 -6.75
N PRO A 87 -7.07 14.79 -6.36
CA PRO A 87 -7.69 13.95 -5.35
C PRO A 87 -7.95 14.74 -4.07
N ASP A 88 -9.21 14.83 -3.64
CA ASP A 88 -9.59 15.47 -2.39
C ASP A 88 -8.95 14.75 -1.19
N ASP A 89 -8.42 15.50 -0.24
CA ASP A 89 -7.84 14.98 1.01
C ASP A 89 -8.82 14.09 1.76
N ARG A 90 -10.13 14.41 1.70
CA ARG A 90 -11.18 13.56 2.29
C ARG A 90 -11.22 12.18 1.64
N CYS A 91 -11.08 12.14 0.31
CA CYS A 91 -11.07 10.90 -0.44
C CYS A 91 -9.78 10.11 -0.16
N ALA A 92 -8.63 10.79 -0.09
CA ALA A 92 -7.35 10.18 0.25
C ALA A 92 -7.36 9.59 1.66
N ALA A 93 -7.91 10.30 2.65
CA ALA A 93 -8.07 9.82 4.02
C ALA A 93 -8.99 8.58 4.08
N ALA A 94 -10.09 8.55 3.31
CA ALA A 94 -10.97 7.39 3.24
C ALA A 94 -10.26 6.16 2.64
N VAL A 95 -9.49 6.35 1.56
CA VAL A 95 -8.65 5.29 0.96
C VAL A 95 -7.61 4.79 1.96
N ALA A 96 -6.93 5.69 2.66
CA ALA A 96 -5.94 5.33 3.67
C ALA A 96 -6.55 4.55 4.84
N ALA A 97 -7.75 4.93 5.29
CA ALA A 97 -8.48 4.20 6.32
C ALA A 97 -8.87 2.79 5.86
N LEU A 98 -9.35 2.63 4.62
CA LEU A 98 -9.67 1.31 4.05
C LEU A 98 -8.42 0.43 3.91
N MET A 99 -7.27 1.00 3.53
CA MET A 99 -6.02 0.25 3.42
C MET A 99 -5.44 -0.18 4.78
N GLN A 100 -5.64 0.64 5.81
CA GLN A 100 -5.26 0.37 7.20
C GLN A 100 -6.33 -0.42 7.97
N THR A 101 -7.37 -0.92 7.31
CA THR A 101 -8.39 -1.74 7.96
C THR A 101 -8.50 -3.04 7.19
N HIS A 102 -8.45 -4.17 7.89
CA HIS A 102 -8.79 -5.44 7.27
C HIS A 102 -10.25 -5.42 6.85
N GLY A 103 -10.53 -5.81 5.62
CA GLY A 103 -11.88 -5.80 5.11
C GLY A 103 -11.97 -6.18 3.64
N PRO A 104 -13.19 -6.54 3.19
CA PRO A 104 -13.42 -7.07 1.85
C PRO A 104 -12.99 -6.10 0.74
N ALA A 105 -13.11 -4.79 0.95
CA ALA A 105 -12.64 -3.77 0.01
C ALA A 105 -11.11 -3.83 -0.21
N ARG A 106 -10.34 -3.93 0.88
CA ARG A 106 -8.88 -4.08 0.82
C ARG A 106 -8.50 -5.40 0.16
N ASP A 107 -9.13 -6.49 0.58
CA ASP A 107 -8.82 -7.84 0.12
C ASP A 107 -9.08 -7.99 -1.39
N ARG A 108 -10.17 -7.39 -1.90
CA ARG A 108 -10.40 -7.26 -3.34
C ARG A 108 -9.32 -6.43 -4.01
N LEU A 109 -8.93 -5.28 -3.46
CA LEU A 109 -7.92 -4.43 -4.09
C LEU A 109 -6.58 -5.15 -4.30
N ILE A 110 -6.14 -5.92 -3.30
CA ILE A 110 -4.87 -6.66 -3.33
C ILE A 110 -5.01 -8.04 -3.99
N ALA A 111 -6.22 -8.49 -4.33
CA ALA A 111 -6.45 -9.79 -4.94
C ALA A 111 -5.61 -9.98 -6.20
N GLY A 112 -4.94 -11.14 -6.29
CA GLY A 112 -4.05 -11.47 -7.41
C GLY A 112 -2.67 -10.82 -7.34
N SER A 113 -2.41 -9.94 -6.34
CA SER A 113 -1.06 -9.48 -6.04
C SER A 113 -0.31 -10.55 -5.26
N TRP A 114 1.01 -10.62 -5.42
CA TRP A 114 1.83 -11.45 -4.55
C TRP A 114 1.82 -10.83 -3.15
N THR A 115 1.32 -11.58 -2.17
CA THR A 115 1.42 -11.24 -0.76
C THR A 115 2.53 -12.04 -0.12
N ALA A 116 3.44 -11.33 0.53
CA ALA A 116 4.55 -11.93 1.27
C ALA A 116 4.02 -12.93 2.30
N ARG A 117 4.71 -14.06 2.45
CA ARG A 117 4.41 -15.08 3.46
C ARG A 117 5.57 -15.15 4.44
N VAL A 118 5.25 -15.39 5.71
CA VAL A 118 6.25 -15.41 6.81
C VAL A 118 7.35 -16.42 6.55
N GLU A 119 7.07 -17.52 5.83
CA GLU A 119 8.06 -18.54 5.50
C GLU A 119 9.04 -18.12 4.40
N VAL A 120 8.73 -17.08 3.63
CA VAL A 120 9.44 -16.69 2.41
C VAL A 120 10.10 -15.32 2.55
N ASP A 121 9.44 -14.40 3.23
CA ASP A 121 9.87 -13.01 3.32
C ASP A 121 9.65 -12.48 4.75
N PRO A 122 10.71 -12.06 5.46
CA PRO A 122 10.61 -11.46 6.78
C PRO A 122 9.64 -10.27 6.84
N ILE A 123 9.45 -9.51 5.76
CA ILE A 123 8.53 -8.37 5.73
C ILE A 123 7.07 -8.83 5.93
N ALA A 124 6.75 -10.08 5.60
CA ALA A 124 5.42 -10.63 5.81
C ALA A 124 5.00 -10.66 7.29
N VAL A 125 5.96 -10.66 8.22
CA VAL A 125 5.69 -10.70 9.66
C VAL A 125 4.94 -9.46 10.12
N THR A 126 5.15 -8.31 9.46
CA THR A 126 4.41 -7.08 9.73
C THR A 126 2.92 -7.25 9.39
N LEU A 127 2.60 -7.88 8.26
CA LEU A 127 1.21 -8.16 7.89
C LEU A 127 0.58 -9.18 8.84
N ALA A 128 1.30 -10.23 9.22
CA ALA A 128 0.82 -11.23 10.17
C ALA A 128 0.58 -10.63 11.57
N ALA A 129 1.47 -9.77 12.06
CA ALA A 129 1.27 -9.03 13.32
C ALA A 129 0.06 -8.10 13.22
N PHE A 130 -0.09 -7.41 12.09
CA PHE A 130 -1.21 -6.53 11.83
C PHE A 130 -2.56 -7.27 11.83
N GLU A 131 -2.61 -8.50 11.29
CA GLU A 131 -3.80 -9.37 11.34
C GLU A 131 -4.17 -9.83 12.76
N LEU A 132 -3.18 -10.04 13.62
CA LEU A 132 -3.40 -10.51 15.00
C LEU A 132 -3.77 -9.37 15.95
N TYR A 133 -3.32 -8.14 15.67
CA TYR A 133 -3.47 -7.00 16.58
C TYR A 133 -4.92 -6.73 17.02
N PRO A 134 -5.96 -6.72 16.17
CA PRO A 134 -7.33 -6.47 16.62
C PRO A 134 -7.83 -7.50 17.65
N GLN A 135 -7.38 -8.75 17.53
CA GLN A 135 -7.75 -9.83 18.44
C GLN A 135 -7.04 -9.65 19.80
N VAL A 136 -5.75 -9.28 19.79
CA VAL A 136 -5.01 -8.91 21.01
C VAL A 136 -5.64 -7.68 21.69
N GLU A 137 -5.97 -6.64 20.93
CA GLU A 137 -6.58 -5.41 21.44
C GLU A 137 -7.96 -5.69 22.08
N ALA A 138 -8.73 -6.62 21.53
CA ALA A 138 -9.99 -7.07 22.12
C ALA A 138 -9.77 -7.76 23.48
N ILE A 139 -8.75 -8.62 23.59
CA ILE A 139 -8.37 -9.27 24.85
C ILE A 139 -7.92 -8.22 25.88
N GLU A 140 -7.02 -7.32 25.50
CA GLU A 140 -6.55 -6.23 26.37
C GLU A 140 -7.71 -5.35 26.86
N ARG A 141 -8.65 -5.01 25.97
CA ARG A 141 -9.86 -4.27 26.35
C ARG A 141 -10.67 -5.01 27.40
N ARG A 142 -10.86 -6.32 27.26
CA ARG A 142 -11.58 -7.15 28.24
C ARG A 142 -10.86 -7.21 29.60
N LEU A 143 -9.53 -7.14 29.60
CA LEU A 143 -8.71 -7.19 30.81
C LEU A 143 -8.59 -5.84 31.55
N LYS A 144 -9.10 -4.74 30.99
CA LYS A 144 -8.98 -3.39 31.61
C LYS A 144 -9.47 -3.33 33.05
N ASP A 145 -10.59 -3.98 33.37
CA ASP A 145 -11.14 -3.96 34.72
C ASP A 145 -10.33 -4.82 35.69
N ALA A 146 -9.80 -5.95 35.24
CA ALA A 146 -8.90 -6.80 36.02
C ALA A 146 -7.57 -6.08 36.33
N ILE A 147 -7.05 -5.31 35.36
CA ILE A 147 -5.85 -4.47 35.55
C ILE A 147 -6.14 -3.35 36.55
N ARG A 148 -7.28 -2.66 36.42
CA ARG A 148 -7.69 -1.59 37.36
C ARG A 148 -7.90 -2.14 38.77
N GLY A 149 -8.43 -3.34 38.90
CA GLY A 149 -8.62 -4.05 40.17
C GLY A 149 -7.34 -4.63 40.77
N GLY A 150 -6.18 -4.48 40.12
CA GLY A 150 -4.90 -5.01 40.60
C GLY A 150 -4.77 -6.52 40.52
N VAL A 151 -5.67 -7.20 39.81
CA VAL A 151 -5.63 -8.66 39.63
C VAL A 151 -4.45 -9.06 38.76
N ILE A 152 -4.09 -8.24 37.76
CA ILE A 152 -2.92 -8.43 36.91
C ILE A 152 -2.25 -7.08 36.63
N ALA A 153 -0.93 -7.08 36.42
CA ALA A 153 -0.22 -5.90 35.97
C ALA A 153 -0.68 -5.48 34.56
N ARG A 154 -0.39 -4.22 34.19
CA ARG A 154 -0.61 -3.74 32.82
C ARG A 154 0.29 -4.52 31.86
N ALA A 155 -0.21 -4.79 30.65
CA ALA A 155 0.58 -5.39 29.58
C ALA A 155 1.88 -4.59 29.37
N PRO A 156 3.04 -5.26 29.28
CA PRO A 156 4.31 -4.60 29.05
C PRO A 156 4.38 -4.01 27.64
N GLN A 157 5.06 -2.86 27.50
CA GLN A 157 5.34 -2.29 26.17
C GLN A 157 6.48 -3.03 25.45
N ASN A 158 7.30 -3.76 26.20
CA ASN A 158 8.33 -4.62 25.62
C ASN A 158 7.67 -5.92 25.15
N LEU A 159 7.67 -6.15 23.83
CA LEU A 159 7.02 -7.29 23.18
C LEU A 159 7.61 -8.63 23.64
N THR A 160 8.89 -8.67 23.97
CA THR A 160 9.54 -9.90 24.48
C THR A 160 9.00 -10.36 25.83
N LEU A 161 8.40 -9.46 26.63
CA LEU A 161 7.80 -9.78 27.92
C LEU A 161 6.30 -10.11 27.82
N LEU A 162 5.71 -9.98 26.64
CA LEU A 162 4.27 -10.08 26.47
C LEU A 162 3.76 -11.52 26.62
N ASP A 163 4.56 -12.53 26.23
CA ASP A 163 4.20 -13.95 26.41
C ASP A 163 4.17 -14.36 27.89
N ASP A 164 5.14 -13.90 28.69
CA ASP A 164 5.17 -14.14 30.13
C ASP A 164 3.97 -13.50 30.84
N TRP A 165 3.61 -12.28 30.45
CA TRP A 165 2.41 -11.61 30.94
C TRP A 165 1.13 -12.37 30.56
N ALA A 166 1.05 -12.90 29.34
CA ALA A 166 -0.07 -13.73 28.90
C ALA A 166 -0.15 -15.05 29.68
N ALA A 167 0.99 -15.66 30.01
CA ALA A 167 1.05 -16.84 30.87
C ALA A 167 0.52 -16.54 32.29
N GLU A 168 0.87 -15.39 32.87
CA GLU A 168 0.32 -14.93 34.15
C GLU A 168 -1.21 -14.74 34.07
N ALA A 169 -1.70 -14.10 33.00
CA ALA A 169 -3.13 -13.89 32.78
C ALA A 169 -3.89 -15.21 32.65
N GLN A 170 -3.33 -16.20 31.95
CA GLN A 170 -3.90 -17.54 31.84
C GLN A 170 -3.90 -18.24 33.20
N GLY A 171 -2.81 -18.15 33.98
CA GLY A 171 -2.71 -18.73 35.32
C GLY A 171 -3.75 -18.18 36.30
N LYS A 172 -4.18 -16.93 36.08
CA LYS A 172 -5.26 -16.27 36.83
C LYS A 172 -6.67 -16.53 36.25
N GLY A 173 -6.78 -17.33 35.19
CA GLY A 173 -8.05 -17.66 34.53
C GLY A 173 -8.69 -16.49 33.78
N LEU A 174 -7.94 -15.43 33.48
CA LEU A 174 -8.46 -14.22 32.82
C LEU A 174 -8.54 -14.36 31.30
N ILE A 175 -7.74 -15.28 30.74
CA ILE A 175 -7.72 -15.62 29.31
C ILE A 175 -7.63 -17.14 29.13
N THR A 176 -8.05 -17.61 27.96
CA THR A 176 -7.97 -19.02 27.56
C THR A 176 -6.58 -19.37 27.02
N ALA A 177 -6.30 -20.67 26.87
CA ALA A 177 -5.06 -21.14 26.24
C ALA A 177 -4.91 -20.68 24.78
N GLN A 178 -6.02 -20.61 24.04
CA GLN A 178 -6.03 -20.10 22.65
C GLN A 178 -5.69 -18.61 22.60
N GLU A 179 -6.23 -17.82 23.53
CA GLU A 179 -5.94 -16.38 23.63
C GLU A 179 -4.48 -16.13 24.04
N ARG A 180 -3.89 -16.96 24.91
CA ARG A 180 -2.46 -16.89 25.22
C ARG A 180 -1.62 -17.16 23.96
N GLU A 181 -1.90 -18.25 23.25
CA GLU A 181 -1.16 -18.60 22.02
C GLU A 181 -1.22 -17.46 20.99
N LEU A 182 -2.39 -16.83 20.86
CA LEU A 182 -2.59 -15.68 19.99
C LEU A 182 -1.71 -14.49 20.40
N ILE A 183 -1.66 -14.15 21.68
CA ILE A 183 -0.81 -13.07 22.20
C ILE A 183 0.67 -13.39 21.98
N GLY A 184 1.11 -14.62 22.26
CA GLY A 184 2.49 -15.05 22.05
C GLY A 184 2.92 -14.99 20.58
N ARG A 185 2.05 -15.42 19.66
CA ARG A 185 2.28 -15.29 18.22
C ARG A 185 2.38 -13.82 17.79
N PHE A 186 1.48 -12.97 18.28
CA PHE A 186 1.54 -11.53 18.01
C PHE A 186 2.86 -10.94 18.53
N ALA A 187 3.26 -11.27 19.75
CA ALA A 187 4.50 -10.81 20.36
C ALA A 187 5.72 -11.16 19.49
N ALA A 188 5.82 -12.42 19.04
CA ALA A 188 6.91 -12.88 18.18
C ALA A 188 6.96 -12.14 16.84
N TYR A 189 5.82 -12.00 16.15
CA TYR A 189 5.78 -11.32 14.85
C TYR A 189 5.98 -9.81 14.98
N ALA A 190 5.41 -9.19 16.00
CA ALA A 190 5.57 -7.77 16.25
C ALA A 190 7.02 -7.44 16.61
N ASP A 191 7.68 -8.26 17.45
CA ASP A 191 9.09 -8.09 17.78
C ASP A 191 9.96 -8.17 16.52
N GLN A 192 9.73 -9.18 15.68
CA GLN A 192 10.43 -9.32 14.41
C GLN A 192 10.15 -8.15 13.44
N ALA A 193 8.93 -7.62 13.42
CA ALA A 193 8.55 -6.51 12.55
C ALA A 193 9.19 -5.17 12.93
N ILE A 194 9.50 -4.96 14.23
CA ILE A 194 10.14 -3.72 14.70
C ILE A 194 11.66 -3.78 14.68
N GLN A 195 12.25 -4.95 14.41
CA GLN A 195 13.70 -5.06 14.23
C GLN A 195 14.10 -4.20 13.04
N VAL A 196 14.88 -3.15 13.31
CA VAL A 196 15.54 -2.34 12.28
C VAL A 196 16.99 -2.83 12.21
N ASP A 197 17.55 -2.90 11.00
CA ASP A 197 18.97 -3.19 10.84
C ASP A 197 19.80 -2.21 11.68
N ASP A 198 20.51 -2.74 12.69
CA ASP A 198 21.42 -1.96 13.51
C ASP A 198 22.76 -1.84 12.77
N PHE A 199 22.98 -0.66 12.18
CA PHE A 199 24.22 -0.33 11.52
C PHE A 199 25.14 0.36 12.52
N ALA A 200 26.33 -0.22 12.74
CA ALA A 200 27.34 0.37 13.60
C ALA A 200 27.67 1.83 13.16
N PRO A 201 28.05 2.73 14.08
CA PRO A 201 28.34 4.13 13.72
C PRO A 201 29.42 4.30 12.65
N ASP A 202 30.28 3.29 12.48
CA ASP A 202 31.32 3.18 11.47
C ASP A 202 30.85 2.43 10.20
N PHE A 203 29.54 2.34 9.96
CA PHE A 203 28.97 1.71 8.76
C PHE A 203 29.41 2.45 7.49
N ASP A 204 30.57 2.04 6.98
CA ASP A 204 31.18 2.57 5.78
C ASP A 204 30.44 2.01 4.55
N ILE A 205 29.52 2.82 4.04
CA ILE A 205 28.75 2.56 2.82
C ILE A 205 29.69 2.20 1.65
N ALA A 206 30.89 2.78 1.56
CA ALA A 206 31.85 2.48 0.50
C ALA A 206 32.43 1.05 0.63
N ALA A 207 32.76 0.63 1.85
CA ALA A 207 33.22 -0.74 2.12
C ALA A 207 32.09 -1.78 1.92
N GLY A 208 30.85 -1.43 2.27
CA GLY A 208 29.67 -2.28 2.02
C GLY A 208 29.38 -2.48 0.52
N LEU A 209 29.52 -1.42 -0.28
CA LEU A 209 29.38 -1.50 -1.74
C LEU A 209 30.50 -2.33 -2.39
N ALA A 210 31.71 -2.30 -1.85
CA ALA A 210 32.83 -3.11 -2.34
C ALA A 210 32.68 -4.61 -2.03
N ARG A 211 31.92 -4.97 -0.98
CA ARG A 211 31.60 -6.37 -0.63
C ARG A 211 30.40 -6.94 -1.37
N ARG A 212 29.68 -6.12 -2.14
CA ARG A 212 28.55 -6.60 -2.95
C ARG A 212 29.10 -7.58 -3.99
N PRO A 213 28.74 -8.87 -3.97
CA PRO A 213 29.23 -9.80 -4.99
C PRO A 213 28.77 -9.29 -6.35
N THR A 214 29.72 -9.07 -7.25
CA THR A 214 29.53 -8.61 -8.63
C THR A 214 28.94 -9.70 -9.53
N ASP A 215 28.17 -10.62 -8.98
CA ASP A 215 27.57 -11.71 -9.74
C ASP A 215 26.27 -11.24 -10.41
N THR A 216 26.42 -10.21 -11.24
CA THR A 216 25.54 -9.96 -12.38
C THR A 216 26.11 -10.73 -13.58
N THR A 217 26.25 -12.04 -13.46
CA THR A 217 26.32 -12.87 -14.66
C THR A 217 24.89 -13.03 -15.17
N PRO A 218 24.50 -12.46 -16.33
CA PRO A 218 23.17 -12.69 -16.87
C PRO A 218 23.03 -14.20 -17.10
N ALA A 219 22.07 -14.82 -16.41
CA ALA A 219 21.73 -16.22 -16.62
C ALA A 219 21.42 -16.39 -18.10
N LYS A 220 22.31 -17.09 -18.84
CA LYS A 220 22.08 -17.45 -20.23
C LYS A 220 20.85 -18.35 -20.27
N THR A 221 19.69 -17.78 -20.60
CA THR A 221 18.50 -18.54 -20.99
C THR A 221 18.88 -19.44 -22.16
N LYS A 222 19.06 -20.74 -21.89
CA LYS A 222 19.15 -21.76 -22.93
C LYS A 222 17.80 -21.80 -23.65
N LYS A 223 17.75 -21.17 -24.81
CA LYS A 223 16.66 -21.32 -25.77
C LYS A 223 16.65 -22.80 -26.21
N LYS A 224 15.77 -23.61 -25.63
CA LYS A 224 15.46 -24.94 -26.14
C LYS A 224 14.71 -24.72 -27.46
N ALA A 225 15.38 -25.02 -28.57
CA ALA A 225 14.73 -25.22 -29.84
C ALA A 225 13.94 -26.54 -29.75
N ALA A 226 12.65 -26.46 -30.04
CA ALA A 226 11.82 -27.55 -30.53
C ALA A 226 11.32 -27.11 -31.90
#